data_AF-A0A9R0J9N0-F1
#
_entry.id   AF-A0A9R0J9N0-F1
#
_cell.length_a   1.000
_cell.length_b   1.000
_cell.length_c   1.000
_cell.angle_alpha   90.00
_cell.angle_beta   90.00
_cell.angle_gamma   90.00
#
_symmetry.space_group_name_H-M   'P 1'
#
loop_
_entity.id
_entity.type
_entity.pdbx_description
1 polymer ?
#
loop_
_entity_poly.entity_id
_entity_poly.type
_entity_poly.pdbx_seq_one_letter_code
_entity_poly.pdbx_strand_id
1 'polypeptide(L)'
;MRALPLGKKGVWIKLPIELANLVETVVKEGFWYHHAEPNYLMLVYWIPETINTLPANATHCVGVGAIILTEKREMLVVQEKSGRLRGTGVWNIPIGIVDEGEDICAAAIGEVKEETGVDAEFVEVVAFRYAQYIMLNWIGAPLIFGCF
;
A
#
# COMPACT_ATOMS: atom_id res chain seq x y z
N MET A 1 40.13 -6.85 9.68
CA MET A 1 39.06 -7.83 10.00
C MET A 1 38.14 -7.21 11.04
N ARG A 2 36.92 -6.80 10.69
CA ARG A 2 35.92 -6.38 11.68
C ARG A 2 35.18 -7.64 12.12
N ALA A 3 35.31 -8.03 13.38
CA ALA A 3 34.58 -9.16 13.95
C ALA A 3 33.11 -8.77 14.08
N LEU A 4 32.25 -9.35 13.25
CA LEU A 4 30.80 -9.16 13.33
C LEU A 4 30.22 -10.12 14.39
N PRO A 5 29.19 -9.71 15.15
CA PRO A 5 28.61 -10.54 16.21
C PRO A 5 28.16 -11.90 15.68
N LEU A 6 28.61 -13.00 16.30
CA LEU A 6 28.30 -14.36 15.86
C LEU A 6 26.79 -14.56 15.70
N GLY A 7 26.37 -14.95 14.49
CA GLY A 7 25.01 -15.40 14.17
C GLY A 7 24.08 -14.35 13.55
N LYS A 8 24.43 -13.05 13.55
CA LYS A 8 23.62 -12.02 12.87
C LYS A 8 23.95 -11.98 11.38
N LYS A 9 22.92 -12.02 10.52
CA LYS A 9 23.08 -11.95 9.05
C LYS A 9 22.67 -10.60 8.46
N GLY A 10 21.59 -10.01 8.96
CA GLY A 10 21.11 -8.69 8.55
C GLY A 10 21.35 -7.63 9.63
N VAL A 11 21.84 -6.47 9.24
CA VAL A 11 21.91 -5.26 10.08
C VAL A 11 20.89 -4.27 9.55
N TRP A 12 20.14 -3.66 10.46
CA TRP A 12 19.12 -2.66 10.14
C TRP A 12 19.47 -1.37 10.86
N ILE A 13 19.42 -0.25 10.15
CA ILE A 13 19.61 1.10 10.69
C ILE A 13 18.35 1.90 10.39
N LYS A 14 17.62 2.24 11.46
CA LYS A 14 16.55 3.26 11.42
C LYS A 14 17.21 4.62 11.64
N LEU A 15 17.26 5.43 10.60
CA LEU A 15 17.86 6.75 10.64
C LEU A 15 16.74 7.82 10.68
N PRO A 16 16.53 8.51 11.81
CA PRO A 16 15.59 9.63 11.89
C PRO A 16 15.92 10.73 10.87
N ILE A 17 14.91 11.45 10.40
CA ILE A 17 15.06 12.51 9.39
C ILE A 17 16.02 13.61 9.84
N GLU A 18 16.12 13.88 11.14
CA GLU A 18 17.03 14.87 11.73
C GLU A 18 18.50 14.49 11.57
N LEU A 19 18.79 13.20 11.30
CA LEU A 19 20.13 12.67 11.06
C LEU A 19 20.40 12.37 9.58
N ALA A 20 19.64 12.98 8.66
CA ALA A 20 19.80 12.78 7.22
C ALA A 20 21.23 13.03 6.70
N ASN A 21 22.01 13.85 7.39
CA ASN A 21 23.43 14.09 7.08
C ASN A 21 24.31 12.82 7.22
N LEU A 22 23.84 11.77 7.91
CA LEU A 22 24.56 10.50 8.07
C LEU A 22 24.25 9.48 6.95
N VAL A 23 23.27 9.74 6.08
CA VAL A 23 22.86 8.80 5.03
C VAL A 23 24.05 8.43 4.13
N GLU A 24 24.80 9.43 3.65
CA GLU A 24 25.95 9.20 2.79
C GLU A 24 27.02 8.33 3.48
N THR A 25 27.29 8.59 4.76
CA THR A 25 28.25 7.83 5.55
C THR A 25 27.83 6.36 5.68
N VAL A 26 26.55 6.11 5.97
CA VAL A 26 26.03 4.75 6.15
C VAL A 26 26.04 3.98 4.83
N VAL A 27 25.68 4.62 3.72
CA VAL A 27 25.74 4.01 2.37
C VAL A 27 27.18 3.68 1.97
N LYS A 28 28.16 4.53 2.30
CA LYS A 28 29.59 4.27 2.05
C LYS A 28 30.12 3.04 2.80
N GLU A 29 29.51 2.68 3.93
CA GLU A 29 29.82 1.44 4.67
C GLU A 29 29.10 0.20 4.11
N GLY A 30 28.39 0.33 3.00
CA GLY A 30 27.78 -0.77 2.24
C GLY A 30 26.29 -1.00 2.48
N PHE A 31 25.65 -0.20 3.33
CA PHE A 31 24.19 -0.27 3.53
C PHE A 31 23.43 0.25 2.31
N TRP A 32 22.25 -0.30 2.05
CA TRP A 32 21.32 0.19 1.02
C TRP A 32 19.94 0.48 1.61
N TYR A 33 19.11 1.21 0.87
CA TYR A 33 17.78 1.59 1.31
C TYR A 33 16.83 0.38 1.26
N HIS A 34 16.02 0.25 2.31
CA HIS A 34 14.92 -0.70 2.33
C HIS A 34 13.59 0.03 2.16
N HIS A 35 13.19 0.86 3.11
CA HIS A 35 11.96 1.66 3.03
C HIS A 35 12.15 3.00 3.73
N ALA A 36 11.20 3.92 3.56
CA ALA A 36 11.22 5.22 4.21
C ALA A 36 9.81 5.59 4.65
N GLU A 37 9.73 6.23 5.80
CA GLU A 37 8.55 6.89 6.33
C GLU A 37 8.78 8.40 6.37
N PRO A 38 7.75 9.23 6.57
CA PRO A 38 7.90 10.68 6.63
C PRO A 38 8.97 11.18 7.60
N ASN A 39 9.27 10.42 8.67
CA ASN A 39 10.22 10.80 9.72
C ASN A 39 11.47 9.91 9.83
N TYR A 40 11.66 8.89 8.97
CA TYR A 40 12.88 8.09 8.99
C TYR A 40 13.17 7.37 7.67
N LEU A 41 14.44 7.04 7.47
CA LEU A 41 14.92 6.13 6.43
C LEU A 41 15.38 4.81 7.08
N MET A 42 14.93 3.67 6.56
CA MET A 42 15.42 2.35 6.95
C MET A 42 16.49 1.88 5.96
N LEU A 43 17.70 1.63 6.46
CA LEU A 43 18.80 1.05 5.70
C LEU A 43 19.13 -0.35 6.20
N VAL A 44 19.58 -1.21 5.30
CA VAL A 44 19.96 -2.58 5.64
C VAL A 44 21.31 -2.95 5.06
N TYR A 45 21.97 -3.91 5.70
CA TYR A 45 23.20 -4.51 5.24
C TYR A 45 23.17 -6.02 5.48
N TRP A 46 23.59 -6.80 4.50
CA TRP A 46 23.75 -8.25 4.60
C TRP A 46 25.21 -8.58 4.84
N ILE A 47 25.48 -9.17 6.00
CA ILE A 47 26.82 -9.50 6.48
C ILE A 47 27.47 -10.65 5.68
N PRO A 48 26.79 -11.78 5.43
CA PRO A 48 27.41 -12.91 4.75
C PRO A 48 27.57 -12.68 3.25
N GLU A 49 28.54 -13.36 2.65
CA GLU A 49 28.65 -13.48 1.17
C GLU A 49 27.63 -14.47 0.57
N THR A 50 26.76 -15.07 1.39
CA THR A 50 25.71 -15.98 0.94
C THR A 50 24.55 -15.21 0.31
N ILE A 51 23.64 -15.94 -0.35
CA ILE A 51 22.37 -15.39 -0.86
C ILE A 51 21.69 -14.58 0.25
N ASN A 52 21.34 -13.33 -0.09
CA ASN A 52 20.62 -12.43 0.78
C ASN A 52 19.17 -12.89 0.91
N THR A 53 18.72 -13.13 2.14
CA THR A 53 17.35 -13.56 2.44
C THR A 53 16.54 -12.48 3.16
N LEU A 54 17.03 -11.23 3.20
CA LEU A 54 16.22 -10.10 3.67
C LEU A 54 15.04 -9.93 2.72
N PRO A 55 13.81 -9.73 3.25
CA PRO A 55 12.68 -9.42 2.40
C PRO A 55 12.94 -8.12 1.63
N ALA A 56 12.42 -8.04 0.41
CA ALA A 56 12.34 -6.78 -0.30
C ALA A 56 11.31 -5.86 0.39
N ASN A 57 11.39 -4.57 0.09
CA ASN A 57 10.41 -3.60 0.56
C ASN A 57 9.03 -3.80 -0.09
N ALA A 58 8.04 -3.07 0.42
CA ALA A 58 6.70 -3.09 -0.16
C ALA A 58 6.76 -2.66 -1.63
N THR A 59 6.29 -3.53 -2.52
CA THR A 59 6.35 -3.38 -3.98
C THR A 59 4.99 -3.12 -4.61
N HIS A 60 3.92 -3.30 -3.83
CA HIS A 60 2.54 -3.24 -4.29
C HIS A 60 1.79 -2.22 -3.45
N CYS A 61 0.96 -1.42 -4.12
CA CYS A 61 -0.14 -0.73 -3.47
C CYS A 61 -1.39 -1.59 -3.61
N VAL A 62 -2.18 -1.66 -2.55
CA VAL A 62 -3.41 -2.43 -2.51
C VAL A 62 -4.57 -1.45 -2.68
N GLY A 63 -5.47 -1.76 -3.61
CA GLY A 63 -6.69 -1.00 -3.80
C GLY A 63 -7.91 -1.82 -3.36
N VAL A 64 -8.99 -1.12 -3.06
CA VAL A 64 -10.28 -1.72 -2.75
C VAL A 64 -11.35 -1.11 -3.63
N GLY A 65 -12.31 -1.91 -4.07
CA GLY A 65 -13.50 -1.47 -4.79
C GLY A 65 -14.72 -2.15 -4.20
N ALA A 66 -15.74 -1.38 -3.84
CA ALA A 66 -16.91 -1.90 -3.16
C ALA A 66 -18.10 -2.05 -4.12
N ILE A 67 -18.67 -3.25 -4.20
CA ILE A 67 -19.97 -3.52 -4.82
C ILE A 67 -20.99 -3.59 -3.70
N ILE A 68 -21.92 -2.63 -3.69
CA ILE A 68 -23.01 -2.58 -2.72
C ILE A 68 -24.30 -2.78 -3.48
N LEU A 69 -25.07 -3.79 -3.11
CA LEU A 69 -26.36 -4.11 -3.73
C LEU A 69 -27.48 -3.90 -2.72
N THR A 70 -28.59 -3.32 -3.16
CA THR A 70 -29.83 -3.34 -2.36
C THR A 70 -30.53 -4.69 -2.51
N GLU A 71 -31.52 -4.98 -1.64
CA GLU A 71 -32.40 -6.16 -1.78
C GLU A 71 -33.09 -6.24 -3.15
N LYS A 72 -33.26 -5.09 -3.83
CA LYS A 72 -33.85 -4.99 -5.17
C LYS A 72 -32.85 -5.20 -6.30
N ARG A 73 -31.59 -5.54 -5.99
CA ARG A 73 -30.46 -5.68 -6.92
C ARG A 73 -30.11 -4.38 -7.65
N GLU A 74 -30.28 -3.25 -6.97
CA GLU A 74 -29.76 -1.96 -7.43
C GLU A 74 -28.35 -1.77 -6.87
N MET A 75 -27.43 -1.25 -7.68
CA MET A 75 -26.02 -1.08 -7.27
C MET A 75 -25.72 0.37 -6.90
N LEU A 76 -25.04 0.57 -5.78
CA LEU A 76 -24.51 1.88 -5.42
C LEU A 76 -23.33 2.23 -6.33
N VAL A 77 -23.38 3.44 -6.90
CA VAL A 77 -22.34 3.96 -7.79
C VAL A 77 -22.09 5.43 -7.48
N VAL A 78 -20.88 5.88 -7.76
CA VAL A 78 -20.40 7.24 -7.53
C VAL A 78 -19.94 7.89 -8.82
N GLN A 79 -19.91 9.23 -8.81
CA GLN A 79 -19.24 10.02 -9.83
C GLN A 79 -18.24 10.97 -9.16
N GLU A 80 -17.04 11.05 -9.73
CA GLU A 80 -16.00 11.93 -9.23
C GLU A 80 -16.46 13.41 -9.23
N LYS A 81 -16.36 14.06 -8.06
CA LYS A 81 -16.62 15.51 -7.93
C LYS A 81 -15.46 16.37 -8.44
N SER A 82 -14.27 15.78 -8.58
CA SER A 82 -13.03 16.42 -9.01
C SER A 82 -12.13 15.42 -9.74
N GLY A 83 -11.20 15.88 -10.56
CA GLY A 83 -10.30 14.99 -11.32
C GLY A 83 -10.71 14.86 -12.78
N ARG A 84 -10.15 13.84 -13.45
CA ARG A 84 -10.27 13.68 -14.92
C ARG A 84 -11.68 13.25 -15.34
N LEU A 85 -12.44 12.57 -14.47
CA LEU A 85 -13.77 12.06 -14.81
C LEU A 85 -14.91 13.00 -14.38
N ARG A 86 -14.59 14.14 -13.74
CA ARG A 86 -15.60 15.13 -13.32
C ARG A 86 -16.43 15.60 -14.51
N GLY A 87 -17.76 15.49 -14.40
CA GLY A 87 -18.70 15.97 -15.41
C GLY A 87 -18.74 15.13 -16.70
N THR A 88 -18.06 14.00 -16.74
CA THR A 88 -18.07 13.09 -17.90
C THR A 88 -19.29 12.16 -17.92
N GLY A 89 -20.03 12.07 -16.80
CA GLY A 89 -21.16 11.14 -16.64
C GLY A 89 -20.74 9.69 -16.42
N VAL A 90 -19.44 9.41 -16.25
CA VAL A 90 -18.93 8.08 -15.92
C VAL A 90 -19.29 7.74 -14.48
N TRP A 91 -19.94 6.59 -14.30
CA TRP A 91 -20.26 6.01 -13.00
C TRP A 91 -19.27 4.90 -12.68
N ASN A 92 -18.71 4.95 -11.46
CA ASN A 92 -17.82 3.93 -10.93
C ASN A 92 -18.41 3.35 -9.64
N ILE A 93 -17.89 2.21 -9.22
CA ILE A 93 -18.05 1.76 -7.84
C ILE A 93 -17.16 2.61 -6.91
N PRO A 94 -17.46 2.69 -5.60
CA PRO A 94 -16.55 3.29 -4.64
C PRO A 94 -15.19 2.57 -4.64
N ILE A 95 -14.08 3.33 -4.72
CA ILE A 95 -12.72 2.78 -4.85
C ILE A 95 -11.75 3.57 -3.98
N GLY A 96 -10.97 2.87 -3.17
CA GLY A 96 -9.96 3.44 -2.27
C GLY A 96 -8.61 2.75 -2.36
N ILE A 97 -7.60 3.35 -1.75
CA ILE A 97 -6.29 2.72 -1.50
C ILE A 97 -6.28 2.26 -0.04
N VAL A 98 -5.75 1.07 0.23
CA VAL A 98 -5.53 0.58 1.60
C VAL A 98 -4.26 1.21 2.16
N ASP A 99 -4.37 1.85 3.30
CA ASP A 99 -3.23 2.43 4.00
C ASP A 99 -2.32 1.36 4.63
N GLU A 100 -1.07 1.73 4.94
CA GLU A 100 -0.15 0.81 5.59
C GLU A 100 -0.68 0.38 6.96
N GLY A 101 -0.81 -0.93 7.16
CA GLY A 101 -1.31 -1.52 8.40
C GLY A 101 -2.83 -1.50 8.55
N GLU A 102 -3.56 -0.97 7.55
CA GLU A 102 -5.01 -0.99 7.53
C GLU A 102 -5.56 -2.37 7.11
N ASP A 103 -6.66 -2.78 7.74
CA ASP A 103 -7.39 -3.97 7.31
C ASP A 103 -8.16 -3.69 6.02
N ILE A 104 -8.04 -4.58 5.04
CA ILE A 104 -8.65 -4.45 3.72
C ILE A 104 -10.18 -4.27 3.80
N CYS A 105 -10.84 -4.95 4.74
CA CYS A 105 -12.30 -4.84 4.90
C CYS A 105 -12.67 -3.49 5.52
N ALA A 106 -11.89 -3.03 6.49
CA ALA A 106 -12.06 -1.71 7.09
C ALA A 106 -11.88 -0.58 6.05
N ALA A 107 -10.87 -0.68 5.20
CA ALA A 107 -10.62 0.27 4.11
C ALA A 107 -11.83 0.36 3.16
N ALA A 108 -12.38 -0.79 2.75
CA ALA A 108 -13.54 -0.83 1.86
C ALA A 108 -14.79 -0.18 2.49
N ILE A 109 -15.07 -0.45 3.77
CA ILE A 109 -16.20 0.17 4.48
C ILE A 109 -15.97 1.67 4.66
N GLY A 110 -14.75 2.07 5.02
CA GLY A 110 -14.36 3.47 5.18
C GLY A 110 -14.57 4.28 3.90
N GLU A 111 -14.13 3.74 2.76
CA GLU A 111 -14.28 4.38 1.46
C GLU A 111 -15.75 4.58 1.08
N VAL A 112 -16.59 3.56 1.26
CA VAL A 112 -18.04 3.67 1.01
C VAL A 112 -18.64 4.78 1.86
N LYS A 113 -18.26 4.84 3.14
CA LYS A 113 -18.75 5.88 4.04
C LYS A 113 -18.29 7.27 3.63
N GLU A 114 -17.03 7.42 3.22
CA GLU A 114 -16.45 8.69 2.80
C GLU A 114 -17.09 9.23 1.51
N GLU A 115 -17.21 8.39 0.48
CA GLU A 115 -17.70 8.85 -0.83
C GLU A 115 -19.22 9.02 -0.87
N THR A 116 -19.96 8.19 -0.12
CA THR A 116 -21.42 8.07 -0.26
C THR A 116 -22.20 8.44 1.00
N GLY A 117 -21.57 8.41 2.17
CA GLY A 117 -22.23 8.58 3.46
C GLY A 117 -23.02 7.36 3.95
N VAL A 118 -23.08 6.28 3.17
CA VAL A 118 -23.80 5.05 3.50
C VAL A 118 -22.98 4.19 4.47
N ASP A 119 -23.63 3.62 5.48
CA ASP A 119 -23.03 2.60 6.33
C ASP A 119 -23.17 1.23 5.66
N ALA A 120 -22.07 0.49 5.56
CA ALA A 120 -22.01 -0.83 4.93
C ALA A 120 -21.34 -1.85 5.86
N GLU A 121 -21.69 -3.12 5.68
CA GLU A 121 -21.06 -4.25 6.36
C GLU A 121 -20.34 -5.12 5.33
N PHE A 122 -19.10 -5.50 5.63
CA PHE A 122 -18.33 -6.40 4.78
C PHE A 122 -18.98 -7.80 4.76
N VAL A 123 -19.14 -8.38 3.57
CA VAL A 123 -19.62 -9.76 3.45
C VAL A 123 -18.52 -10.68 2.91
N GLU A 124 -18.03 -10.41 1.69
CA GLU A 124 -17.01 -11.27 1.08
C GLU A 124 -16.15 -10.57 0.02
N VAL A 125 -15.02 -11.21 -0.29
CA VAL A 125 -14.17 -10.85 -1.44
C VAL A 125 -14.64 -11.62 -2.66
N VAL A 126 -15.12 -10.92 -3.69
CA VAL A 126 -15.63 -11.57 -4.90
C VAL A 126 -14.57 -11.72 -6.00
N ALA A 127 -13.56 -10.85 -6.02
CA ALA A 127 -12.44 -10.94 -6.95
C ALA A 127 -11.19 -10.20 -6.47
N PHE A 128 -10.02 -10.62 -6.96
CA PHE A 128 -8.76 -9.90 -6.87
C PHE A 128 -8.07 -9.87 -8.23
N ARG A 129 -7.37 -8.78 -8.54
CA ARG A 129 -6.60 -8.63 -9.78
C ARG A 129 -5.22 -8.10 -9.50
N TYR A 130 -4.20 -8.76 -10.03
CA TYR A 130 -2.86 -8.18 -10.17
C TYR A 130 -2.72 -7.55 -11.56
N ALA A 131 -2.18 -6.33 -11.62
CA ALA A 131 -1.92 -5.64 -12.88
C ALA A 131 -0.59 -4.89 -12.82
N GLN A 132 0.26 -5.08 -13.83
CA GLN A 132 1.49 -4.30 -14.03
C GLN A 132 1.14 -3.12 -14.94
N TYR A 133 1.07 -1.91 -14.40
CA TYR A 133 0.76 -0.70 -15.17
C TYR A 133 2.00 0.20 -15.29
N ILE A 134 2.41 0.50 -16.52
CA ILE A 134 3.58 1.36 -16.84
C ILE A 134 3.22 2.84 -16.99
N MET A 135 1.95 3.24 -16.98
CA MET A 135 1.58 4.67 -17.02
C MET A 135 0.25 4.93 -16.32
N LEU A 136 0.23 5.98 -15.48
CA LEU A 136 -0.80 6.49 -14.55
C LEU A 136 -0.55 6.05 -13.10
N ASN A 137 -0.35 7.05 -12.22
CA ASN A 137 0.04 7.00 -10.81
C ASN A 137 -0.98 6.32 -9.87
N TRP A 138 -1.38 5.09 -10.17
CA TRP A 138 -2.29 4.32 -9.33
C TRP A 138 -1.89 2.85 -9.43
N ILE A 139 -0.97 2.42 -8.56
CA ILE A 139 -0.78 1.00 -8.31
C ILE A 139 -1.96 0.60 -7.43
N GLY A 140 -2.73 -0.40 -7.86
CA GLY A 140 -3.84 -0.91 -7.08
C GLY A 140 -4.31 -2.19 -7.72
N ALA A 141 -4.21 -3.29 -6.99
CA ALA A 141 -5.07 -4.43 -7.24
C ALA A 141 -6.48 -4.01 -6.82
N PRO A 142 -7.49 -3.87 -7.72
CA PRO A 142 -8.86 -3.76 -7.24
C PRO A 142 -9.22 -5.12 -6.65
N LEU A 143 -9.24 -5.20 -5.32
CA LEU A 143 -10.04 -6.19 -4.64
C LEU A 143 -11.49 -5.71 -4.76
N ILE A 144 -12.33 -6.53 -5.38
CA ILE A 144 -13.74 -6.22 -5.55
C ILE A 144 -14.47 -6.92 -4.39
N PHE A 145 -15.16 -6.15 -3.57
CA PHE A 145 -15.88 -6.63 -2.39
C PHE A 145 -17.37 -6.62 -2.65
N GLY A 146 -18.07 -7.69 -2.27
CA GLY A 146 -19.52 -7.69 -2.22
C GLY A 146 -19.96 -7.32 -0.80
N CYS A 147 -20.78 -6.28 -0.67
CA CYS A 147 -21.60 -6.00 0.50
C CYS A 147 -23.07 -6.11 0.06
N PHE A 148 -23.85 -6.94 0.75
CA PHE A 148 -25.30 -7.09 0.52
C PHE A 148 -26.10 -6.16 1.45
#